data_AF-A0A2N5YQZ8-F1
#
_entry.id   AF-A0A2N5YQZ8-F1
#
_cell.length_a   1.000
_cell.length_b   1.000
_cell.length_c   1.000
_cell.angle_alpha   90.00
_cell.angle_beta   90.00
_cell.angle_gamma   90.00
#
_symmetry.space_group_name_H-M   'P 1'
#
loop_
_entity.id
_entity.type
_entity.pdbx_description
1 polymer ?
#
loop_
_entity_poly.entity_id
_entity_poly.type
_entity_poly.pdbx_seq_one_letter_code
_entity_poly.pdbx_strand_id
1 'polypeptide(L)'
;MIKDRKRHITDCLVITGGLVIIGFLKDLQILYYIAAVIAISSALIPFVAKIISYLWQGLGKALGFVVSKILLSAIFYLFLFPISLLQKLFSRKKSIITKRNHTYWIKKEKKEIDFSKPW
;
A
#
# COMPACT_ATOMS: atom_id res chain seq x y z
N MET A 1 -5.34 -31.66 3.92
CA MET A 1 -6.80 -31.94 4.00
C MET A 1 -7.46 -31.40 5.27
N ILE A 2 -6.89 -31.57 6.48
CA ILE A 2 -7.50 -31.10 7.75
C ILE A 2 -7.40 -29.57 7.94
N LYS A 3 -6.34 -28.93 7.42
CA LYS A 3 -6.07 -27.50 7.57
C LYS A 3 -7.09 -26.61 6.85
N ASP A 4 -7.51 -26.98 5.65
CA ASP A 4 -8.47 -26.22 4.85
C ASP A 4 -9.85 -26.19 5.51
N ARG A 5 -10.28 -27.33 6.07
CA ARG A 5 -11.58 -27.43 6.75
C ARG A 5 -11.67 -26.49 7.97
N LYS A 6 -10.61 -26.38 8.77
CA LYS A 6 -10.57 -25.46 9.93
C LYS A 6 -10.71 -24.00 9.50
N ARG A 7 -10.01 -23.61 8.43
CA ARG A 7 -10.02 -22.23 7.93
C ARG A 7 -11.41 -21.80 7.43
N HIS A 8 -12.12 -22.70 6.74
CA HIS A 8 -13.50 -22.43 6.31
C HIS A 8 -14.49 -22.28 7.48
N ILE A 9 -14.30 -23.04 8.56
CA ILE A 9 -15.12 -22.92 9.77
C ILE A 9 -14.84 -21.59 10.49
N THR A 10 -13.58 -21.19 10.60
CA THR A 10 -13.20 -19.91 11.21
C THR A 10 -13.76 -18.72 10.43
N ASP A 11 -13.66 -18.75 9.10
CA ASP A 11 -14.25 -17.70 8.25
C ASP A 11 -15.77 -17.60 8.46
N CYS A 12 -16.47 -18.74 8.51
CA CYS A 12 -17.91 -18.75 8.81
C CYS A 12 -18.24 -18.18 10.18
N LEU A 13 -17.43 -18.47 11.20
CA LEU A 13 -17.64 -17.98 12.55
C LEU A 13 -17.44 -16.46 12.64
N VAL A 14 -16.41 -15.92 11.97
CA VAL A 14 -16.14 -14.48 11.90
C VAL A 14 -17.24 -13.75 11.16
N ILE A 15 -17.75 -14.32 10.05
CA ILE A 15 -18.82 -13.71 9.27
C ILE A 15 -20.14 -13.72 10.06
N THR A 16 -20.46 -14.82 10.73
CA THR A 16 -21.63 -14.91 11.61
C THR A 16 -21.52 -13.94 12.79
N GLY A 17 -20.35 -13.88 13.44
CA GLY A 17 -20.10 -12.95 14.54
C GLY A 17 -20.20 -11.49 14.11
N GLY A 18 -19.65 -11.13 12.96
CA GLY A 18 -19.75 -9.78 12.40
C GLY A 18 -21.20 -9.38 12.09
N LEU A 19 -22.00 -10.29 11.54
CA LEU A 19 -23.42 -10.05 11.27
C LEU A 19 -24.23 -9.81 12.55
N VAL A 20 -23.96 -10.58 13.61
CA VAL A 20 -24.60 -10.43 14.92
C VAL A 20 -24.24 -9.09 15.57
N ILE A 21 -22.96 -8.69 15.52
CA ILE A 21 -22.49 -7.41 16.08
C ILE A 21 -23.11 -6.22 15.34
N ILE A 22 -23.21 -6.28 14.01
CA ILE A 22 -23.85 -5.23 13.20
C ILE A 22 -25.36 -5.16 13.50
N GLY A 23 -26.01 -6.31 13.72
CA GLY A 23 -27.42 -6.37 14.13
C GLY A 23 -27.66 -5.74 15.50
N PHE A 24 -26.72 -5.91 16.44
CA PHE A 24 -26.81 -5.32 17.78
C PHE A 24 -26.62 -3.79 17.78
N LEU A 25 -25.87 -3.24 16.83
CA LEU A 25 -25.58 -1.81 16.76
C LEU A 25 -26.68 -0.95 16.12
N LYS A 26 -27.55 -1.54 15.30
CA LYS A 26 -28.48 -0.78 14.45
C LYS A 26 -29.96 -0.83 14.86
N ASP A 27 -30.35 -1.66 15.82
CA ASP A 27 -31.72 -1.72 16.39
C ASP A 27 -32.85 -1.74 15.32
N LEU A 28 -32.60 -2.47 14.22
CA LEU A 28 -33.54 -2.63 13.10
C LEU A 28 -34.00 -4.09 13.05
N GLN A 29 -35.23 -4.36 13.51
CA GLN A 29 -35.78 -5.72 13.66
C GLN A 29 -35.79 -6.56 12.37
N ILE A 30 -35.95 -5.93 11.19
CA ILE A 30 -35.90 -6.60 9.89
C ILE A 30 -34.50 -7.18 9.59
N LEU A 31 -33.44 -6.49 10.02
CA LEU A 31 -32.06 -6.87 9.70
C LEU A 31 -31.65 -8.14 10.47
N TYR A 32 -32.23 -8.34 11.66
CA TYR A 32 -31.98 -9.50 12.50
C TYR A 32 -32.49 -10.81 11.88
N TYR A 33 -33.70 -10.78 11.28
CA TYR A 33 -34.27 -11.96 10.61
C TYR A 33 -33.46 -12.36 9.38
N ILE A 34 -33.02 -11.38 8.58
CA ILE A 34 -32.19 -11.64 7.40
C ILE A 34 -30.83 -12.19 7.83
N ALA A 35 -30.24 -11.65 8.90
CA ALA A 35 -28.99 -12.14 9.47
C ALA A 35 -29.10 -13.57 10.01
N ALA A 36 -30.20 -13.90 10.70
CA ALA A 36 -30.46 -15.23 11.23
C ALA A 36 -30.65 -16.27 10.12
N VAL A 37 -31.39 -15.94 9.05
CA VAL A 37 -31.59 -16.82 7.89
C VAL A 37 -30.27 -17.07 7.15
N ILE A 38 -29.43 -16.06 7.02
CA ILE A 38 -28.10 -16.18 6.39
C ILE A 38 -27.15 -17.02 7.26
N ALA A 39 -27.17 -16.83 8.59
CA ALA A 39 -26.37 -17.63 9.51
C ALA A 39 -26.77 -19.11 9.51
N ILE A 40 -28.08 -19.39 9.54
CA ILE A 40 -28.64 -20.74 9.52
C ILE A 40 -28.37 -21.41 8.18
N SER A 41 -28.62 -20.73 7.05
CA SER A 41 -28.33 -21.29 5.72
C SER A 41 -26.85 -21.54 5.49
N SER A 42 -25.97 -20.68 6.00
CA SER A 42 -24.50 -20.89 5.94
C SER A 42 -24.04 -22.06 6.82
N ALA A 43 -24.73 -22.33 7.93
CA ALA A 43 -24.41 -23.46 8.80
C ALA A 43 -24.89 -24.81 8.24
N LEU A 44 -26.08 -24.84 7.61
CA LEU A 44 -26.65 -26.07 7.04
C LEU A 44 -26.00 -26.46 5.70
N ILE A 45 -25.56 -25.49 4.89
CA ILE A 45 -25.14 -25.74 3.51
C ILE A 45 -23.64 -25.36 3.34
N PRO A 46 -22.72 -26.34 3.35
CA PRO A 46 -21.27 -26.08 3.25
C PRO A 46 -20.86 -25.47 1.90
N PHE A 47 -21.68 -25.61 0.87
CA PHE A 47 -21.45 -24.99 -0.45
C PHE A 47 -21.59 -23.46 -0.39
N VAL A 48 -22.62 -22.96 0.29
CA VAL A 48 -22.89 -21.52 0.46
C VAL A 48 -21.78 -20.90 1.32
N ALA A 49 -21.41 -21.56 2.41
CA ALA A 49 -20.26 -21.20 3.24
C ALA A 49 -18.96 -21.04 2.43
N LYS A 50 -18.73 -21.93 1.45
CA LYS A 50 -17.53 -21.89 0.59
C LYS A 50 -17.54 -20.68 -0.34
N ILE A 51 -18.68 -20.34 -0.95
CA ILE A 51 -18.82 -19.14 -1.80
C ILE A 51 -18.57 -17.87 -0.96
N ILE A 52 -19.21 -17.77 0.21
CA ILE A 52 -19.07 -16.60 1.08
C ILE A 52 -17.63 -16.45 1.58
N SER A 53 -17.00 -17.53 2.05
CA SER A 53 -15.59 -17.54 2.48
C SER A 53 -14.66 -17.14 1.33
N TYR A 54 -14.92 -17.61 0.11
CA TYR A 54 -14.14 -17.22 -1.06
C TYR A 54 -14.27 -15.72 -1.38
N LEU A 55 -15.49 -15.19 -1.35
CA LEU A 55 -15.76 -13.77 -1.59
C LEU A 55 -15.11 -12.90 -0.52
N TRP A 56 -15.22 -13.30 0.76
CA TRP A 56 -14.59 -12.62 1.89
C TRP A 56 -13.08 -12.61 1.80
N GLN A 57 -12.46 -13.76 1.49
CA GLN A 57 -11.01 -13.84 1.27
C GLN A 57 -10.57 -13.01 0.05
N GLY A 58 -11.40 -12.93 -0.99
CA GLY A 58 -11.19 -12.06 -2.14
C GLY A 58 -11.16 -10.57 -1.75
N LEU A 59 -12.14 -10.13 -0.96
CA LEU A 59 -12.16 -8.78 -0.40
C LEU A 59 -10.93 -8.50 0.48
N GLY A 60 -10.55 -9.44 1.35
CA GLY A 60 -9.35 -9.30 2.19
C GLY A 60 -8.06 -9.16 1.38
N LYS A 61 -7.92 -9.88 0.26
CA LYS A 61 -6.78 -9.73 -0.66
C LYS A 61 -6.79 -8.37 -1.36
N ALA A 62 -7.95 -7.92 -1.83
CA ALA A 62 -8.08 -6.61 -2.47
C ALA A 62 -7.73 -5.48 -1.48
N LEU A 63 -8.25 -5.56 -0.26
CA LEU A 63 -7.91 -4.63 0.82
C LEU A 63 -6.42 -4.69 1.13
N GLY A 64 -5.84 -5.88 1.29
CA GLY A 64 -4.41 -6.05 1.56
C GLY A 64 -3.50 -5.46 0.48
N PHE A 65 -3.92 -5.53 -0.79
CA PHE A 65 -3.20 -4.91 -1.90
C PHE A 65 -3.23 -3.38 -1.83
N VAL A 66 -4.41 -2.81 -1.52
CA VAL A 66 -4.59 -1.36 -1.34
C VAL A 66 -3.81 -0.88 -0.11
N VAL A 67 -3.96 -1.57 1.01
CA VAL A 67 -3.27 -1.27 2.27
C VAL A 67 -1.75 -1.39 2.10
N SER A 68 -1.23 -2.36 1.36
CA SER A 68 0.22 -2.46 1.12
C SER A 68 0.77 -1.23 0.40
N LYS A 69 0.06 -0.72 -0.61
CA LYS A 69 0.46 0.51 -1.33
C LYS A 69 0.37 1.74 -0.42
N ILE A 70 -0.71 1.84 0.35
CA ILE A 70 -0.90 2.94 1.30
C ILE A 70 0.16 2.90 2.39
N LEU A 71 0.45 1.74 2.95
CA LEU A 71 1.45 1.55 3.99
C LEU A 71 2.84 1.96 3.50
N LEU A 72 3.20 1.57 2.27
CA LEU A 72 4.46 1.98 1.66
C LEU A 72 4.53 3.50 1.47
N SER A 73 3.46 4.11 0.94
CA SER A 73 3.38 5.57 0.81
C SER A 73 3.40 6.27 2.17
N ALA A 74 2.74 5.71 3.17
CA ALA A 74 2.68 6.25 4.52
C ALA A 74 4.04 6.15 5.21
N ILE A 75 4.78 5.05 5.04
CA ILE A 75 6.17 4.93 5.52
C ILE A 75 7.05 5.99 4.86
N PHE A 76 6.90 6.19 3.56
CA PHE A 76 7.66 7.21 2.83
C PHE A 76 7.34 8.60 3.38
N TYR A 77 6.07 8.90 3.62
CA TYR A 77 5.70 10.20 4.18
C TYR A 77 6.09 10.33 5.66
N LEU A 78 5.98 9.28 6.48
CA LEU A 78 6.28 9.35 7.91
C LEU A 78 7.79 9.47 8.16
N PHE A 79 8.63 8.82 7.34
CA PHE A 79 10.08 8.85 7.53
C PHE A 79 10.76 9.87 6.62
N LEU A 80 10.51 9.84 5.30
CA LEU A 80 11.24 10.66 4.34
C LEU A 80 10.87 12.15 4.44
N PHE A 81 9.60 12.46 4.78
CA PHE A 81 9.15 13.84 4.95
C PHE A 81 9.84 14.56 6.13
N PRO A 82 9.86 14.03 7.38
CA PRO A 82 10.58 14.70 8.45
C PRO A 82 12.09 14.71 8.21
N ILE A 83 12.67 13.67 7.60
CA ILE A 83 14.10 13.66 7.25
C ILE A 83 14.42 14.80 6.27
N SER A 84 13.56 15.04 5.27
CA SER A 84 13.71 16.16 4.33
C SER A 84 13.55 17.53 5.03
N LEU A 85 12.58 17.66 5.94
CA LEU A 85 12.42 18.88 6.74
C LEU A 85 13.61 19.14 7.66
N LEU A 86 14.09 18.10 8.35
CA LEU A 86 15.29 18.13 9.19
C LEU A 86 16.50 18.50 8.35
N GLN A 87 16.68 17.90 7.18
CA GLN A 87 17.76 18.25 6.27
C GLN A 87 17.65 19.69 5.80
N LYS A 88 16.45 20.22 5.52
CA LYS A 88 16.25 21.63 5.14
C LYS A 88 16.52 22.61 6.29
N LEU A 89 16.18 22.21 7.52
CA LEU A 89 16.41 23.02 8.73
C LEU A 89 17.88 23.00 9.18
N PHE A 90 18.54 21.83 9.08
CA PHE A 90 19.95 21.65 9.44
C PHE A 90 20.92 22.01 8.29
N SER A 91 20.50 21.91 7.03
CA SER A 91 21.24 22.44 5.87
C SER A 91 21.07 23.94 5.81
N ARG A 92 21.68 24.63 6.77
CA ARG A 92 22.04 26.04 6.61
C ARG A 92 22.94 26.16 5.37
N LYS A 93 22.35 26.58 4.25
CA LYS A 93 23.03 27.17 3.08
C LYS A 93 24.32 26.45 2.62
N LYS A 94 24.31 25.15 2.32
CA LYS A 94 25.22 24.68 1.25
C LYS A 94 24.53 24.97 -0.08
N SER A 95 24.72 26.20 -0.54
CA SER A 95 24.44 26.58 -1.91
C SER A 95 25.29 25.70 -2.84
N ILE A 96 24.71 24.62 -3.33
CA ILE A 96 25.27 23.85 -4.45
C ILE A 96 24.91 24.55 -5.78
N ILE A 97 24.10 25.63 -5.72
CA ILE A 97 23.55 26.33 -6.88
C ILE A 97 24.23 27.69 -7.12
N THR A 98 25.14 28.13 -6.24
CA THR A 98 25.94 29.35 -6.44
C THR A 98 27.43 29.02 -6.55
N LYS A 99 27.80 28.37 -7.66
CA LYS A 99 28.96 28.83 -8.46
C LYS A 99 28.57 28.72 -9.93
N ARG A 100 27.84 29.75 -10.37
CA ARG A 100 27.80 30.13 -11.78
C ARG A 100 29.25 30.36 -12.24
N ASN A 101 29.55 29.99 -13.48
CA ASN A 101 30.67 30.48 -14.32
C ASN A 101 31.96 29.67 -14.38
N HIS A 102 31.89 28.36 -14.64
CA HIS A 102 32.91 27.72 -15.48
C HIS A 102 32.23 26.57 -16.21
N THR A 103 31.66 26.91 -17.36
CA THR A 103 31.50 25.95 -18.44
C THR A 103 32.79 25.15 -18.55
N TYR A 104 32.74 23.82 -18.63
CA TYR A 104 33.90 22.96 -18.94
C TYR A 104 34.48 23.23 -20.35
N TRP A 105 33.98 24.24 -21.04
CA TRP A 105 34.48 24.75 -22.31
C TRP A 105 35.72 25.59 -22.07
N ILE A 106 36.88 24.95 -22.13
CA ILE A 106 38.17 25.62 -22.24
C ILE A 106 38.26 26.18 -23.67
N LYS A 107 38.23 27.50 -23.84
CA LYS A 107 38.43 28.14 -25.14
C LYS A 107 39.91 27.97 -25.50
N LYS A 108 40.24 26.97 -26.32
CA LYS A 108 41.60 26.77 -26.85
C LYS A 108 41.97 27.97 -27.72
N GLU A 109 43.06 28.65 -27.39
CA GLU A 109 43.67 29.63 -28.27
C GLU A 109 44.10 28.93 -29.58
N LYS A 110 43.75 29.54 -30.72
CA LYS A 110 44.07 29.01 -32.04
C LYS A 110 45.56 29.21 -32.30
N LYS A 111 46.38 28.26 -31.83
CA LYS A 111 47.79 28.21 -32.20
C LYS A 111 47.84 27.87 -33.69
N GLU A 112 48.39 28.78 -34.50
CA GLU A 112 48.71 28.46 -35.90
C GLU A 112 49.65 27.26 -35.87
N ILE A 113 49.14 26.15 -36.40
CA ILE A 113 49.90 24.90 -36.45
C ILE A 113 50.88 25.10 -37.60
N ASP A 114 52.12 25.43 -37.25
CA ASP A 114 53.20 25.48 -38.22
C ASP A 114 53.55 24.03 -38.60
N PHE A 115 53.11 23.62 -39.79
CA PHE A 115 53.33 22.29 -40.35
C PHE A 115 54.78 22.06 -40.83
N SER A 116 55.69 23.00 -40.59
CA SER A 116 57.07 22.97 -41.11
C SER A 116 58.03 22.02 -40.39
N LYS A 117 57.60 21.32 -39.33
CA LYS A 117 58.42 20.32 -38.63
C LYS A 117 57.61 19.05 -38.37
N PRO A 118 57.94 17.91 -39.01
CA PRO A 118 57.14 16.68 -38.87
C PRO A 118 57.57 15.78 -37.71
N TRP A 119 58.38 16.26 -36.76
CA TRP A 119 58.79 15.54 -35.54
C TRP A 119 59.45 16.49 -34.55
#